data_AF-A0A835KW97-F1
#
_entry.id   AF-A0A835KW97-F1
#
_cell.length_a   1.000
_cell.length_b   1.000
_cell.length_c   1.000
_cell.angle_alpha   90.00
_cell.angle_beta   90.00
_cell.angle_gamma   90.00
#
_symmetry.space_group_name_H-M   'P 1'
#
loop_
_entity.id
_entity.type
_entity.pdbx_description
1 polymer ?
#
loop_
_entity_poly.entity_id
_entity_poly.type
_entity_poly.pdbx_seq_one_letter_code
_entity_poly.pdbx_strand_id
1 'polypeptide(L)'
;MDDLIDRLRTSVTFLPLRDTRKRSGDWFISALNDSSDPDGEELQSLGLFSPVARCAAQTAAVDDLRRRLSSLTTFHTLKDPSVPTAGDWFISALNDTTSPDSGEARHLVIPSPASSGRVLCVHAPPGIDATYALAWRDALPRGAALRRGLAFVSESPYDYNNLWHGLTTLVPFASWHARSGCRAVPAVWALFQRGGARMGMGGWLTSLAEATMGNQMAVETFRREPFATGPVCFEKAVVFRRQMDGLSRERLRGAFDFMRCKARARCGVDADVPTRAGNGSSPAALRVTLLFRRGARAFKDEPAVARVFEKECARVAGCVVTTAHTDNLTFCDQVRLMSATDVLITPHGAQVTNLLFMDRNSSVMEFYPLGWRQRAGGGQFVYRWMASRAGMQHEGSWWDPHGEPCPDSPDILSCYKSRQIGHDLPYFAKWAAKVFAAAKERKMFAAAVAPMVERPRGTGACDCS
;
A
#
# COMPACT_ATOMS: atom_id res chain seq x y z
N MET A 1 -22.21 31.31 16.31
CA MET A 1 -21.87 32.45 15.44
C MET A 1 -20.39 32.77 15.54
N ASP A 2 -19.85 32.97 16.75
CA ASP A 2 -18.43 33.29 16.96
C ASP A 2 -17.44 32.27 16.37
N ASP A 3 -17.72 30.97 16.50
CA ASP A 3 -16.92 29.90 15.85
C ASP A 3 -16.87 30.07 14.32
N LEU A 4 -18.01 30.30 13.64
CA LEU A 4 -17.99 30.51 12.20
C LEU A 4 -17.27 31.81 11.79
N ILE A 5 -17.35 32.86 12.63
CA ILE A 5 -16.62 34.11 12.41
C ILE A 5 -15.11 33.87 12.53
N ASP A 6 -14.68 33.10 13.51
CA ASP A 6 -13.27 32.71 13.67
C ASP A 6 -12.77 31.84 12.50
N ARG A 7 -13.62 30.91 12.04
CA ARG A 7 -13.35 30.11 10.83
C ARG A 7 -13.20 30.97 9.57
N LEU A 8 -13.96 32.05 9.43
CA LEU A 8 -13.79 32.98 8.32
C LEU A 8 -12.46 33.73 8.39
N ARG A 9 -12.10 34.21 9.58
CA ARG A 9 -10.81 34.88 9.79
C ARG A 9 -9.63 33.96 9.46
N THR A 10 -9.72 32.68 9.83
CA THR A 10 -8.68 31.68 9.54
C THR A 10 -8.70 31.13 8.11
N SER A 11 -9.75 31.42 7.32
CA SER A 11 -9.83 31.04 5.91
C SER A 11 -9.11 32.03 4.97
N VAL A 12 -8.66 33.18 5.49
CA VAL A 12 -7.90 34.17 4.72
C VAL A 12 -6.50 33.62 4.43
N THR A 13 -6.24 33.36 3.15
CA THR A 13 -4.91 32.96 2.67
C THR A 13 -4.15 34.21 2.25
N PHE A 14 -3.09 34.56 2.98
CA PHE A 14 -2.17 35.61 2.56
C PHE A 14 -1.28 35.06 1.44
N LEU A 15 -1.56 35.47 0.21
CA LEU A 15 -0.70 35.14 -0.93
C LEU A 15 0.50 36.09 -0.93
N PRO A 16 1.72 35.59 -1.18
CA PRO A 16 2.88 36.45 -1.31
C PRO A 16 2.67 37.40 -2.50
N LEU A 17 2.96 38.70 -2.31
CA LEU A 17 2.93 39.72 -3.37
C LEU A 17 3.89 39.41 -4.53
N ARG A 18 4.81 38.46 -4.33
CA ARG A 18 5.81 38.02 -5.30
C ARG A 18 5.70 36.51 -5.50
N ASP A 19 5.21 36.08 -6.67
CA ASP A 19 5.26 34.68 -7.09
C ASP A 19 6.57 34.42 -7.84
N THR A 20 7.53 33.74 -7.20
CA THR A 20 8.84 33.42 -7.79
C THR A 20 8.78 32.35 -8.90
N ARG A 21 7.60 31.83 -9.23
CA ARG A 21 7.38 30.83 -10.28
C ARG A 21 7.11 31.43 -11.67
N LYS A 22 6.96 32.76 -11.78
CA LYS A 22 6.73 33.47 -13.06
C LYS A 22 7.95 34.27 -13.50
N ARG A 23 8.12 34.42 -14.82
CA ARG A 23 9.20 35.23 -15.43
C ARG A 23 9.01 36.71 -15.11
N SER A 24 10.12 37.44 -15.19
CA SER A 24 10.16 38.87 -14.89
C SER A 24 9.25 39.69 -15.82
N GLY A 25 8.08 40.11 -15.33
CA GLY A 25 7.11 40.93 -16.06
C GLY A 25 5.68 40.94 -15.49
N ASP A 26 5.25 39.85 -14.83
CA ASP A 26 3.87 39.68 -14.33
C ASP A 26 3.76 39.90 -12.81
N TRP A 27 4.47 40.89 -12.27
CA TRP A 27 4.74 41.01 -10.83
C TRP A 27 3.65 41.66 -9.99
N PHE A 28 2.49 41.99 -10.55
CA PHE A 28 1.44 42.67 -9.80
C PHE A 28 0.06 42.11 -10.15
N ILE A 29 -0.67 41.71 -9.11
CA ILE A 29 -2.07 41.25 -9.04
C ILE A 29 -2.74 41.06 -10.42
N SER A 30 -2.54 39.89 -11.04
CA SER A 30 -3.19 39.51 -12.31
C SER A 30 -4.52 38.76 -12.11
N ALA A 31 -5.13 38.86 -10.92
CA ALA A 31 -6.34 38.10 -10.55
C ALA A 31 -7.56 38.95 -10.17
N LEU A 32 -7.50 40.27 -10.33
CA LEU A 32 -8.67 41.13 -10.15
C LEU A 32 -9.17 41.54 -11.54
N ASN A 33 -10.32 41.01 -11.92
CA ASN A 33 -11.10 41.58 -13.00
C ASN A 33 -11.76 42.85 -12.42
N ASP A 34 -11.56 43.99 -13.06
CA ASP A 34 -12.25 45.23 -12.71
C ASP A 34 -13.77 45.00 -12.81
N SER A 35 -14.46 45.10 -11.68
CA SER A 35 -15.91 45.23 -11.65
C SER A 35 -16.24 46.47 -10.84
N SER A 36 -16.76 47.47 -11.56
CA SER A 36 -17.34 48.69 -11.03
C SER A 36 -18.51 48.42 -10.08
N ASP A 37 -18.55 49.22 -9.01
CA ASP A 37 -19.71 49.40 -8.12
C ASP A 37 -20.96 49.86 -8.90
N PRO A 38 -22.15 49.65 -8.31
CA PRO A 38 -22.88 50.84 -7.90
C PRO A 38 -23.48 50.76 -6.48
N ASP A 39 -23.27 51.86 -5.76
CA ASP A 39 -24.19 52.64 -4.91
C ASP A 39 -25.32 51.93 -4.14
N GLY A 40 -25.15 51.93 -2.81
CA GLY A 40 -25.99 52.66 -1.84
C GLY A 40 -27.48 52.33 -1.71
N GLU A 41 -27.88 51.79 -0.56
CA GLU A 41 -29.19 52.11 0.04
C GLU A 41 -29.23 51.90 1.57
N GLU A 42 -30.15 52.63 2.19
CA GLU A 42 -30.22 53.12 3.58
C GLU A 42 -30.48 52.09 4.69
N LEU A 43 -30.00 52.46 5.89
CA LEU A 43 -30.37 51.90 7.18
C LEU A 43 -31.62 52.62 7.74
N GLN A 44 -32.71 51.89 8.01
CA GLN A 44 -33.76 52.35 8.94
C GLN A 44 -34.20 51.27 9.95
N SER A 45 -33.85 51.56 11.21
CA SER A 45 -34.59 51.41 12.48
C SER A 45 -35.69 50.33 12.67
N LEU A 46 -35.35 49.36 13.53
CA LEU A 46 -36.09 48.80 14.68
C LEU A 46 -37.63 48.65 14.61
N GLY A 47 -38.07 47.39 14.55
CA GLY A 47 -39.37 46.92 15.03
C GLY A 47 -39.20 45.71 15.96
N LEU A 48 -39.96 45.67 17.06
CA LEU A 48 -39.93 44.63 18.09
C LEU A 48 -40.21 43.23 17.51
N PHE A 49 -39.19 42.38 17.44
CA PHE A 49 -39.33 41.02 16.93
C PHE A 49 -39.59 40.00 18.04
N SER A 50 -40.74 39.34 17.90
CA SER A 50 -41.15 38.08 18.54
C SER A 50 -40.01 37.04 18.50
N PRO A 51 -39.84 36.15 19.50
CA PRO A 51 -38.70 35.22 19.59
C PRO A 51 -38.52 34.33 18.34
N VAL A 52 -39.58 34.08 17.58
CA VAL A 52 -39.54 33.32 16.32
C VAL A 52 -38.76 34.05 15.21
N ALA A 53 -38.88 35.38 15.11
CA ALA A 53 -38.21 36.17 14.08
C ALA A 53 -36.71 36.39 14.38
N ARG A 54 -36.31 36.42 15.66
CA ARG A 54 -34.89 36.41 16.05
C ARG A 54 -34.22 35.09 15.68
N CYS A 55 -34.90 33.96 15.84
CA CYS A 55 -34.38 32.66 15.40
C CYS A 55 -34.21 32.61 13.87
N ALA A 56 -35.20 33.08 13.09
CA ALA A 56 -35.15 33.10 11.64
C ALA A 56 -34.03 34.00 11.07
N ALA A 57 -33.82 35.18 11.65
CA ALA A 57 -32.73 36.09 11.26
C ALA A 57 -31.35 35.54 11.64
N GLN A 58 -31.22 34.89 12.80
CA GLN A 58 -29.98 34.21 13.20
C GLN A 58 -29.65 33.03 12.28
N THR A 59 -30.65 32.25 11.86
CA THR A 59 -30.44 31.16 10.89
C THR A 59 -29.98 31.67 9.53
N ALA A 60 -30.57 32.76 9.02
CA ALA A 60 -30.17 33.36 7.75
C ALA A 60 -28.73 33.89 7.78
N ALA A 61 -28.31 34.53 8.87
CA ALA A 61 -26.95 35.00 9.05
C ALA A 61 -25.92 33.85 9.12
N VAL A 62 -26.27 32.76 9.81
CA VAL A 62 -25.43 31.55 9.90
C VAL A 62 -25.29 30.88 8.51
N ASP A 63 -26.39 30.81 7.75
CA ASP A 63 -26.39 30.23 6.41
C ASP A 63 -25.60 31.08 5.41
N ASP A 64 -25.65 32.42 5.51
CA ASP A 64 -24.80 33.30 4.71
C ASP A 64 -23.30 33.08 5.00
N LEU A 65 -22.95 32.97 6.28
CA LEU A 65 -21.58 32.75 6.73
C LEU A 65 -21.03 31.41 6.24
N ARG A 66 -21.85 30.36 6.31
CA ARG A 66 -21.54 29.03 5.77
C ARG A 66 -21.36 29.06 4.25
N ARG A 67 -22.19 29.83 3.54
CA ARG A 67 -22.08 30.01 2.08
C ARG A 67 -20.78 30.71 1.70
N ARG A 68 -20.37 31.73 2.46
CA ARG A 68 -19.09 32.44 2.28
C ARG A 68 -17.90 31.50 2.50
N LEU A 69 -17.90 30.74 3.59
CA LEU A 69 -16.87 29.72 3.86
C LEU A 69 -16.76 28.68 2.73
N SER A 70 -17.90 28.18 2.24
CA SER A 70 -17.93 27.27 1.09
C SER A 70 -17.28 27.90 -0.16
N SER A 71 -17.60 29.16 -0.47
CA SER A 71 -17.04 29.87 -1.62
C SER A 71 -15.55 30.22 -1.49
N LEU A 72 -15.02 30.29 -0.26
CA LEU A 72 -13.60 30.57 0.00
C LEU A 72 -12.71 29.32 -0.07
N THR A 73 -13.27 28.16 -0.44
CA THR A 73 -12.48 26.93 -0.54
C THR A 73 -11.58 26.98 -1.79
N THR A 74 -10.28 27.15 -1.57
CA THR A 74 -9.27 27.17 -2.64
C THR A 74 -8.79 25.76 -2.97
N PHE A 75 -8.84 25.41 -4.26
CA PHE A 75 -8.28 24.16 -4.77
C PHE A 75 -6.83 24.35 -5.22
N HIS A 76 -5.97 23.45 -4.77
CA HIS A 76 -4.57 23.35 -5.14
C HIS A 76 -4.34 22.14 -6.04
N THR A 77 -3.32 22.18 -6.89
CA THR A 77 -2.95 21.00 -7.69
C THR A 77 -2.55 19.85 -6.75
N LEU A 78 -3.11 18.67 -6.98
CA LEU A 78 -2.75 17.48 -6.19
C LEU A 78 -1.30 17.08 -6.49
N LYS A 79 -0.85 17.33 -7.72
CA LYS A 79 0.54 17.25 -8.12
C LYS A 79 1.17 18.63 -8.20
N ASP A 80 2.01 18.96 -7.22
CA ASP A 80 2.78 20.19 -7.22
C ASP A 80 4.04 20.06 -8.09
N PRO A 81 4.12 20.72 -9.27
CA PRO A 81 5.26 20.61 -10.15
C PRO A 81 6.51 21.31 -9.61
N SER A 82 6.38 22.18 -8.59
CA SER A 82 7.51 22.87 -7.98
C SER A 82 8.30 21.98 -7.01
N VAL A 83 7.74 20.82 -6.64
CA VAL A 83 8.35 19.86 -5.74
C VAL A 83 8.81 18.63 -6.55
N PRO A 84 10.12 18.47 -6.80
CA PRO A 84 10.62 17.42 -7.70
C PRO A 84 10.57 16.01 -7.08
N THR A 85 10.49 15.91 -5.76
CA THR A 85 10.59 14.64 -5.04
C THR A 85 9.26 13.89 -5.05
N ALA A 86 9.28 12.63 -5.53
CA ALA A 86 8.10 11.78 -5.54
C ALA A 86 7.53 11.58 -4.12
N GLY A 87 6.25 11.87 -3.94
CA GLY A 87 5.55 11.79 -2.65
C GLY A 87 5.48 13.12 -1.90
N ASP A 88 6.45 14.03 -2.07
CA ASP A 88 6.44 15.36 -1.44
C ASP A 88 5.45 16.31 -2.13
N TRP A 89 5.27 16.12 -3.44
CA TRP A 89 4.38 16.93 -4.24
C TRP A 89 2.89 16.67 -3.95
N PHE A 90 2.53 15.53 -3.35
CA PHE A 90 1.13 15.12 -3.15
C PHE A 90 0.57 15.77 -1.89
N ILE A 91 -0.43 16.65 -2.00
CA ILE A 91 -0.95 17.43 -0.84
C ILE A 91 0.20 18.22 -0.17
N SER A 92 1.04 18.86 -0.98
CA SER A 92 2.30 19.51 -0.54
C SER A 92 2.10 20.63 0.50
N ALA A 93 0.89 21.19 0.63
CA ALA A 93 0.61 22.27 1.59
C ALA A 93 0.58 21.80 3.06
N LEU A 94 0.58 20.49 3.31
CA LEU A 94 0.61 19.93 4.66
C LEU A 94 1.87 19.13 4.90
N ASN A 95 2.46 19.28 6.10
CA ASN A 95 3.52 18.41 6.60
C ASN A 95 2.93 17.14 7.21
N ASP A 96 3.66 16.03 7.14
CA ASP A 96 3.23 14.76 7.72
C ASP A 96 2.96 14.91 9.23
N THR A 97 1.89 14.28 9.71
CA THR A 97 1.45 14.38 11.10
C THR A 97 2.21 13.46 12.06
N THR A 98 3.02 12.55 11.52
CA THR A 98 3.78 11.57 12.30
C THR A 98 5.13 12.12 12.72
N SER A 99 5.46 11.97 14.00
CA SER A 99 6.82 12.23 14.48
C SER A 99 7.80 11.22 13.87
N PRO A 100 9.02 11.64 13.46
CA PRO A 100 10.06 10.75 13.00
C PRO A 100 10.38 9.60 13.98
N ASP A 101 10.22 9.84 15.28
CA ASP A 101 10.59 8.88 16.33
C ASP A 101 9.55 7.78 16.57
N SER A 102 8.37 7.86 15.96
CA SER A 102 7.32 6.85 16.16
C SER A 102 7.64 5.50 15.48
N GLY A 103 8.60 5.49 14.56
CA GLY A 103 8.95 4.35 13.73
C GLY A 103 7.81 3.88 12.82
N GLU A 104 6.79 4.72 12.61
CA GLU A 104 5.61 4.46 11.77
C GLU A 104 5.84 5.06 10.38
N ALA A 105 5.16 4.51 9.38
CA ALA A 105 5.18 5.12 8.05
C ALA A 105 4.64 6.55 8.10
N ARG A 106 5.31 7.46 7.38
CA ARG A 106 4.92 8.87 7.30
C ARG A 106 3.53 9.02 6.71
N HIS A 107 2.65 9.69 7.45
CA HIS A 107 1.26 9.90 7.06
C HIS A 107 0.66 11.21 7.56
N LEU A 108 -0.42 11.62 6.89
CA LEU A 108 -1.31 12.69 7.31
C LEU A 108 -2.59 12.09 7.88
N VAL A 109 -3.06 12.63 9.01
CA VAL A 109 -4.44 12.44 9.48
C VAL A 109 -5.21 13.72 9.21
N ILE A 110 -6.39 13.62 8.59
CA ILE A 110 -7.28 14.74 8.28
C ILE A 110 -8.70 14.35 8.68
N PRO A 111 -9.48 15.16 9.40
CA PRO A 111 -9.08 16.43 10.00
C PRO A 111 -8.05 16.26 11.12
N SER A 112 -7.22 17.28 11.33
CA SER A 112 -6.24 17.36 12.43
C SER A 112 -5.93 18.82 12.77
N PRO A 113 -5.17 19.11 13.83
CA PRO A 113 -4.70 20.47 14.10
C PRO A 113 -3.97 21.11 12.90
N ALA A 114 -3.21 20.31 12.14
CA ALA A 114 -2.52 20.77 10.94
C ALA A 114 -3.47 21.19 9.80
N SER A 115 -4.66 20.57 9.71
CA SER A 115 -5.71 21.02 8.78
C SER A 115 -6.66 22.06 9.40
N SER A 116 -6.38 22.51 10.63
CA SER A 116 -7.29 23.36 11.41
C SER A 116 -8.68 22.72 11.57
N GLY A 117 -8.77 21.40 11.66
CA GLY A 117 -10.06 20.69 11.76
C GLY A 117 -10.83 20.57 10.44
N ARG A 118 -10.30 21.06 9.32
CA ARG A 118 -10.90 20.94 7.98
C ARG A 118 -10.75 19.53 7.42
N VAL A 119 -11.73 19.10 6.63
CA VAL A 119 -11.76 17.84 5.90
C VAL A 119 -11.03 17.95 4.56
N LEU A 120 -10.53 16.82 4.05
CA LEU A 120 -9.91 16.74 2.73
C LEU A 120 -10.99 16.61 1.65
N CYS A 121 -10.99 17.51 0.67
CA CYS A 121 -11.79 17.44 -0.53
C CYS A 121 -10.88 17.23 -1.74
N VAL A 122 -11.25 16.31 -2.63
CA VAL A 122 -10.50 15.98 -3.84
C VAL A 122 -11.42 16.03 -5.05
N HIS A 123 -10.98 16.72 -6.09
CA HIS A 123 -11.61 16.71 -7.39
C HIS A 123 -10.66 16.05 -8.38
N ALA A 124 -11.00 14.84 -8.83
CA ALA A 124 -10.13 14.02 -9.68
C ALA A 124 -10.92 13.41 -10.86
N PRO A 125 -11.46 14.23 -11.77
CA PRO A 125 -12.17 13.71 -12.93
C PRO A 125 -11.23 12.98 -13.89
N PRO A 126 -11.72 11.98 -14.64
CA PRO A 126 -10.90 11.25 -15.60
C PRO A 126 -10.27 12.18 -16.65
N GLY A 127 -8.96 12.02 -16.89
CA GLY A 127 -8.25 12.76 -17.93
C GLY A 127 -7.84 14.20 -17.58
N ILE A 128 -8.16 14.66 -16.37
CA ILE A 128 -7.77 15.99 -15.87
C ILE A 128 -6.89 15.81 -14.63
N ASP A 129 -5.93 16.71 -14.45
CA ASP A 129 -5.09 16.73 -13.25
C ASP A 129 -5.96 16.94 -12.00
N ALA A 130 -5.80 16.03 -11.04
CA ALA A 130 -6.54 16.10 -9.80
C ALA A 130 -6.14 17.33 -8.98
N THR A 131 -7.11 17.88 -8.26
CA THR A 131 -6.93 18.99 -7.32
C THR A 131 -7.47 18.62 -5.95
N TYR A 132 -6.99 19.29 -4.91
CA TYR A 132 -7.47 19.11 -3.55
C TYR A 132 -7.70 20.44 -2.83
N ALA A 133 -8.55 20.41 -1.83
CA ALA A 133 -8.79 21.53 -0.93
C ALA A 133 -9.03 21.04 0.50
N LEU A 134 -8.88 21.94 1.46
CA LEU A 134 -9.31 21.73 2.84
C LEU A 134 -10.56 22.58 3.10
N ALA A 135 -11.65 21.93 3.52
CA ALA A 135 -12.93 22.60 3.75
C ALA A 135 -13.48 22.29 5.14
N TRP A 136 -14.26 23.21 5.70
CA TRP A 136 -15.00 22.93 6.94
C TRP A 136 -16.10 21.92 6.65
N ARG A 137 -16.28 20.93 7.54
CA ARG A 137 -17.25 19.83 7.34
C ARG A 137 -18.67 20.33 7.07
N ASP A 138 -19.06 21.41 7.71
CA ASP A 138 -20.39 22.02 7.57
C ASP A 138 -20.43 23.14 6.51
N ALA A 139 -19.32 23.45 5.85
CA ALA A 139 -19.24 24.42 4.76
C ALA A 139 -18.44 23.85 3.57
N LEU A 140 -18.84 22.67 3.09
CA LEU A 140 -18.19 22.00 1.97
C LEU A 140 -18.34 22.80 0.67
N PRO A 141 -17.44 22.62 -0.32
CA PRO A 141 -17.58 23.23 -1.65
C PRO A 141 -18.92 22.90 -2.30
N ARG A 142 -19.40 23.78 -3.17
CA ARG A 142 -20.66 23.54 -3.89
C ARG A 142 -20.56 22.25 -4.72
N GLY A 143 -21.63 21.45 -4.69
CA GLY A 143 -21.68 20.17 -5.40
C GLY A 143 -20.82 19.06 -4.77
N ALA A 144 -20.17 19.32 -3.63
CA ALA A 144 -19.33 18.32 -2.98
C ALA A 144 -20.13 17.15 -2.42
N ALA A 145 -19.58 15.94 -2.53
CA ALA A 145 -20.14 14.76 -1.88
C ALA A 145 -19.26 14.36 -0.68
N LEU A 146 -19.86 14.26 0.51
CA LEU A 146 -19.16 13.81 1.71
C LEU A 146 -19.21 12.28 1.83
N ARG A 147 -18.04 11.63 1.84
CA ARG A 147 -17.88 10.22 2.21
C ARG A 147 -17.75 10.11 3.72
N ARG A 148 -18.69 9.40 4.33
CA ARG A 148 -18.70 9.13 5.77
C ARG A 148 -17.68 8.04 6.11
N GLY A 149 -17.20 8.06 7.35
CA GLY A 149 -16.21 7.11 7.85
C GLY A 149 -14.78 7.46 7.47
N LEU A 150 -13.89 6.47 7.61
CA LEU A 150 -12.46 6.61 7.35
C LEU A 150 -12.13 6.34 5.89
N ALA A 151 -11.42 7.27 5.25
CA ALA A 151 -10.83 7.09 3.94
C ALA A 151 -9.34 6.74 4.07
N PHE A 152 -8.91 5.69 3.38
CA PHE A 152 -7.50 5.44 3.14
C PHE A 152 -7.10 6.06 1.81
N VAL A 153 -6.23 7.06 1.86
CA VAL A 153 -5.79 7.81 0.68
C VAL A 153 -4.34 7.45 0.41
N SER A 154 -4.07 6.98 -0.80
CA SER A 154 -2.74 6.51 -1.19
C SER A 154 -2.25 7.24 -2.42
N GLU A 155 -0.98 7.64 -2.42
CA GLU A 155 -0.27 8.03 -3.63
C GLU A 155 0.94 7.10 -3.86
N SER A 156 1.07 6.63 -5.10
CA SER A 156 2.14 5.72 -5.50
C SER A 156 2.80 6.16 -6.82
N PRO A 157 4.14 6.19 -6.90
CA PRO A 157 4.82 6.37 -8.19
C PRO A 157 4.69 5.14 -9.10
N TYR A 158 4.17 4.03 -8.57
CA TYR A 158 4.05 2.74 -9.22
C TYR A 158 2.59 2.32 -9.43
N ASP A 159 2.39 1.38 -10.36
CA ASP A 159 1.10 0.77 -10.65
C ASP A 159 0.63 -0.16 -9.52
N TYR A 160 -0.68 -0.19 -9.29
CA TYR A 160 -1.35 -1.00 -8.24
C TYR A 160 -1.69 -2.43 -8.69
N ASN A 161 -1.39 -2.83 -9.92
CA ASN A 161 -1.57 -4.21 -10.38
C ASN A 161 -0.31 -5.05 -10.15
N ASN A 162 0.87 -4.44 -10.15
CA ASN A 162 2.10 -5.11 -9.77
C ASN A 162 2.10 -5.42 -8.26
N LEU A 163 2.21 -6.71 -7.91
CA LEU A 163 2.08 -7.18 -6.53
C LEU A 163 3.10 -6.55 -5.58
N TRP A 164 4.36 -6.40 -5.99
CA TRP A 164 5.39 -5.81 -5.13
C TRP A 164 5.10 -4.33 -4.87
N HIS A 165 4.79 -3.58 -5.92
CA HIS A 165 4.48 -2.15 -5.83
C HIS A 165 3.19 -1.85 -5.06
N GLY A 166 2.17 -2.68 -5.24
CA GLY A 166 0.97 -2.58 -4.42
C GLY A 166 1.22 -2.95 -2.97
N LEU A 167 2.05 -3.97 -2.70
CA LEU A 167 2.40 -4.35 -1.33
C LEU A 167 3.12 -3.21 -0.58
N THR A 168 4.05 -2.51 -1.23
CA THR A 168 4.71 -1.34 -0.61
C THR A 168 3.74 -0.19 -0.29
N THR A 169 2.55 -0.22 -0.88
CA THR A 169 1.46 0.70 -0.61
C THR A 169 0.51 0.21 0.48
N LEU A 170 0.28 -1.11 0.58
CA LEU A 170 -0.58 -1.71 1.61
C LEU A 170 0.08 -1.81 2.99
N VAL A 171 1.39 -2.06 3.04
CA VAL A 171 2.16 -2.23 4.29
C VAL A 171 1.96 -1.06 5.28
N PRO A 172 2.05 0.22 4.86
CA PRO A 172 1.78 1.35 5.75
C PRO A 172 0.38 1.32 6.37
N PHE A 173 -0.66 1.03 5.57
CA PHE A 173 -2.02 0.91 6.07
C PHE A 173 -2.17 -0.26 7.04
N ALA A 174 -1.55 -1.40 6.74
CA ALA A 174 -1.57 -2.58 7.61
C ALA A 174 -0.92 -2.28 8.96
N SER A 175 0.25 -1.63 8.96
CA SER A 175 0.95 -1.20 10.18
C SER A 175 0.07 -0.28 11.02
N TRP A 176 -0.50 0.75 10.39
CA TRP A 176 -1.32 1.74 11.07
C TRP A 176 -2.64 1.14 11.61
N HIS A 177 -3.29 0.29 10.82
CA HIS A 177 -4.50 -0.41 11.21
C HIS A 177 -4.25 -1.33 12.41
N ALA A 178 -3.19 -2.15 12.37
CA ALA A 178 -2.80 -2.99 13.49
C ALA A 178 -2.52 -2.16 14.76
N ARG A 179 -1.76 -1.06 14.63
CA ARG A 179 -1.47 -0.16 15.75
C ARG A 179 -2.72 0.47 16.37
N SER A 180 -3.76 0.69 15.57
CA SER A 180 -5.04 1.24 16.06
C SER A 180 -5.92 0.24 16.83
N GLY A 181 -5.46 -1.01 17.00
CA GLY A 181 -6.29 -2.11 17.51
C GLY A 181 -7.34 -2.56 16.48
N CYS A 182 -7.06 -2.36 15.19
CA CYS A 182 -7.97 -2.57 14.06
C CYS A 182 -9.31 -1.82 14.11
N ARG A 183 -9.48 -0.88 15.05
CA ARG A 183 -10.71 -0.08 15.15
C ARG A 183 -10.94 0.78 13.93
N ALA A 184 -9.86 1.16 13.25
CA ALA A 184 -9.89 2.05 12.12
C ALA A 184 -9.93 1.26 10.80
N VAL A 185 -11.13 0.76 10.47
CA VAL A 185 -11.43 0.08 9.21
C VAL A 185 -11.80 1.14 8.15
N PRO A 186 -11.17 1.14 6.96
CA PRO A 186 -11.50 2.10 5.92
C PRO A 186 -12.88 1.81 5.32
N ALA A 187 -13.75 2.82 5.29
CA ALA A 187 -15.01 2.79 4.56
C ALA A 187 -14.80 2.96 3.05
N VAL A 188 -13.73 3.67 2.65
CA VAL A 188 -13.39 3.91 1.26
C VAL A 188 -11.88 4.04 1.07
N TRP A 189 -11.41 3.64 -0.11
CA TRP A 189 -10.03 3.79 -0.55
C TRP A 189 -9.96 4.77 -1.72
N ALA A 190 -9.16 5.82 -1.59
CA ALA A 190 -8.86 6.74 -2.67
C ALA A 190 -7.42 6.48 -3.13
N LEU A 191 -7.29 5.87 -4.31
CA LEU A 191 -6.00 5.44 -4.85
C LEU A 191 -5.54 6.42 -5.91
N PHE A 192 -4.31 6.89 -5.79
CA PHE A 192 -3.66 7.76 -6.76
C PHE A 192 -2.34 7.15 -7.21
N GLN A 193 -2.04 7.30 -8.49
CA GLN A 193 -0.74 6.98 -9.04
C GLN A 193 -0.25 8.15 -9.90
N ARG A 194 0.85 8.75 -9.48
CA ARG A 194 1.44 9.96 -10.07
C ARG A 194 0.41 11.09 -10.20
N GLY A 195 -0.54 11.14 -9.26
CA GLY A 195 -1.55 12.20 -9.13
C GLY A 195 -2.86 11.89 -9.85
N GLY A 196 -2.89 10.86 -10.69
CA GLY A 196 -4.11 10.38 -11.34
C GLY A 196 -4.86 9.37 -10.46
N ALA A 197 -6.18 9.55 -10.32
CA ALA A 197 -7.03 8.61 -9.60
C ALA A 197 -7.06 7.23 -10.27
N ARG A 198 -7.15 6.18 -9.44
CA ARG A 198 -7.20 4.78 -9.85
C ARG A 198 -8.48 4.12 -9.36
N MET A 199 -9.01 3.26 -10.22
CA MET A 199 -10.29 2.58 -10.01
C MET A 199 -10.17 1.32 -9.15
N GLY A 200 -8.94 0.89 -8.85
CA GLY A 200 -8.69 -0.32 -8.07
C GLY A 200 -7.22 -0.71 -8.04
N MET A 201 -7.00 -1.90 -7.49
CA MET A 201 -5.71 -2.61 -7.46
C MET A 201 -5.87 -4.01 -8.06
N GLY A 202 -4.76 -4.69 -8.33
CA GLY A 202 -4.79 -6.06 -8.83
C GLY A 202 -5.51 -6.99 -7.86
N GLY A 203 -6.29 -7.96 -8.36
CA GLY A 203 -7.17 -8.80 -7.53
C GLY A 203 -6.47 -9.55 -6.39
N TRP A 204 -5.18 -9.91 -6.55
CA TRP A 204 -4.37 -10.48 -5.47
C TRP A 204 -4.17 -9.49 -4.31
N LEU A 205 -3.85 -8.24 -4.64
CA LEU A 205 -3.67 -7.17 -3.65
C LEU A 205 -5.00 -6.80 -2.99
N THR A 206 -6.09 -6.78 -3.75
CA THR A 206 -7.44 -6.60 -3.19
C THR A 206 -7.74 -7.68 -2.16
N SER A 207 -7.48 -8.95 -2.49
CA SER A 207 -7.70 -10.07 -1.58
C SER A 207 -6.88 -9.93 -0.29
N LEU A 208 -5.62 -9.50 -0.41
CA LEU A 208 -4.76 -9.23 0.75
C LEU A 208 -5.25 -8.05 1.59
N ALA A 209 -5.63 -6.94 0.94
CA ALA A 209 -6.13 -5.75 1.63
C ALA A 209 -7.39 -6.07 2.42
N GLU A 210 -8.35 -6.75 1.79
CA GLU A 210 -9.59 -7.16 2.45
C GLU A 210 -9.36 -8.17 3.57
N ALA A 211 -8.43 -9.12 3.41
CA ALA A 211 -8.05 -10.03 4.49
C ALA A 211 -7.49 -9.24 5.68
N THR A 212 -6.59 -8.29 5.40
CA THR A 212 -5.88 -7.48 6.39
C THR A 212 -6.82 -6.58 7.17
N MET A 213 -7.76 -5.92 6.49
CA MET A 213 -8.69 -4.96 7.09
C MET A 213 -9.97 -5.62 7.63
N GLY A 214 -10.27 -6.85 7.22
CA GLY A 214 -11.48 -7.57 7.64
C GLY A 214 -12.77 -7.07 6.97
N ASN A 215 -12.69 -6.28 5.89
CA ASN A 215 -13.84 -5.77 5.15
C ASN A 215 -13.59 -5.77 3.64
N GLN A 216 -14.66 -5.66 2.85
CA GLN A 216 -14.57 -5.50 1.40
C GLN A 216 -13.95 -4.15 1.04
N MET A 217 -13.12 -4.16 0.00
CA MET A 217 -12.43 -2.96 -0.45
C MET A 217 -13.33 -2.13 -1.37
N ALA A 218 -13.87 -1.03 -0.86
CA ALA A 218 -14.60 -0.05 -1.66
C ALA A 218 -13.64 1.05 -2.15
N VAL A 219 -13.51 1.22 -3.47
CA VAL A 219 -12.62 2.22 -4.08
C VAL A 219 -13.43 3.43 -4.57
N GLU A 220 -13.00 4.63 -4.19
CA GLU A 220 -13.53 5.87 -4.73
C GLU A 220 -13.03 6.06 -6.16
N THR A 221 -13.98 6.09 -7.10
CA THR A 221 -13.70 6.19 -8.53
C THR A 221 -13.68 7.63 -9.02
N PHE A 222 -14.20 8.57 -8.22
CA PHE A 222 -14.40 9.97 -8.57
C PHE A 222 -15.23 10.16 -9.85
N ARG A 223 -15.99 9.12 -10.25
CA ARG A 223 -16.94 9.15 -11.36
C ARG A 223 -18.35 9.22 -10.78
N ARG A 224 -19.14 10.20 -11.23
CA ARG A 224 -20.59 10.19 -11.04
C ARG A 224 -21.28 10.28 -12.39
N GLU A 225 -22.17 9.31 -12.62
CA GLU A 225 -23.22 9.38 -13.62
C GLU A 225 -24.47 10.08 -13.02
N PRO A 226 -25.22 10.91 -13.75
CA PRO A 226 -24.90 11.57 -15.02
C PRO A 226 -24.54 13.07 -14.88
N PHE A 227 -24.60 13.69 -13.70
CA PHE A 227 -24.58 15.17 -13.59
C PHE A 227 -23.78 15.80 -12.44
N ALA A 228 -22.80 15.12 -11.85
CA ALA A 228 -22.04 15.74 -10.76
C ALA A 228 -20.53 15.55 -10.93
N THR A 229 -19.90 16.56 -11.50
CA THR A 229 -18.44 16.76 -11.52
C THR A 229 -17.91 17.34 -10.20
N GLY A 230 -18.72 17.37 -9.14
CA GLY A 230 -18.34 17.99 -7.87
C GLY A 230 -17.19 17.25 -7.15
N PRO A 231 -16.45 17.94 -6.28
CA PRO A 231 -15.40 17.33 -5.47
C PRO A 231 -15.95 16.28 -4.50
N VAL A 232 -15.14 15.28 -4.16
CA VAL A 232 -15.44 14.30 -3.11
C VAL A 232 -14.67 14.68 -1.86
N CYS A 233 -15.38 14.88 -0.75
CA CYS A 233 -14.77 15.17 0.55
C CYS A 233 -14.84 13.96 1.47
N PHE A 234 -13.82 13.76 2.31
CA PHE A 234 -13.72 12.62 3.22
C PHE A 234 -13.92 13.09 4.66
N GLU A 235 -14.87 12.50 5.38
CA GLU A 235 -15.13 12.82 6.79
C GLU A 235 -13.88 12.65 7.65
N LYS A 236 -13.15 11.56 7.42
CA LYS A 236 -11.80 11.30 7.97
C LYS A 236 -10.95 10.71 6.86
N ALA A 237 -9.67 11.06 6.80
CA ALA A 237 -8.71 10.53 5.86
C ALA A 237 -7.37 10.27 6.55
N VAL A 238 -6.76 9.13 6.24
CA VAL A 238 -5.35 8.86 6.51
C VAL A 238 -4.65 8.76 5.17
N VAL A 239 -3.68 9.64 4.95
CA VAL A 239 -2.96 9.78 3.68
C VAL A 239 -1.55 9.21 3.79
N PHE A 240 -1.22 8.22 2.97
CA PHE A 240 0.14 7.75 2.77
C PHE A 240 0.60 8.11 1.36
N ARG A 241 1.52 9.07 1.28
CA ARG A 241 2.09 9.58 0.02
C ARG A 241 3.57 9.25 -0.17
N ARG A 242 4.20 8.65 0.84
CA ARG A 242 5.64 8.32 0.87
C ARG A 242 5.91 6.82 0.96
N GLN A 243 4.94 5.98 0.58
CA GLN A 243 5.06 4.52 0.66
C GLN A 243 5.47 4.09 2.09
N MET A 244 6.56 3.33 2.24
CA MET A 244 7.06 2.83 3.53
C MET A 244 8.07 3.78 4.22
N ASP A 245 8.25 5.02 3.75
CA ASP A 245 9.16 5.97 4.40
C ASP A 245 8.78 6.22 5.87
N GLY A 246 9.77 6.31 6.75
CA GLY A 246 9.60 6.41 8.22
C GLY A 246 9.34 5.09 8.95
N LEU A 247 8.96 4.02 8.24
CA LEU A 247 8.63 2.75 8.87
C LEU A 247 9.89 2.04 9.39
N SER A 248 9.97 1.87 10.70
CA SER A 248 11.05 1.12 11.37
C SER A 248 11.04 -0.35 10.97
N ARG A 249 12.19 -1.03 11.10
CA ARG A 249 12.30 -2.47 10.80
C ARG A 249 11.32 -3.31 11.63
N GLU A 250 11.11 -2.92 12.89
CA GLU A 250 10.20 -3.62 13.79
C GLU A 250 8.74 -3.48 13.34
N ARG A 251 8.28 -2.24 13.08
CA ARG A 251 6.91 -1.99 12.59
C ARG A 251 6.66 -2.63 11.23
N LEU A 252 7.63 -2.55 10.33
CA LEU A 252 7.59 -3.21 9.04
C LEU A 252 7.43 -4.73 9.18
N ARG A 253 8.24 -5.37 10.03
CA ARG A 253 8.11 -6.81 10.29
C ARG A 253 6.74 -7.15 10.89
N GLY A 254 6.31 -6.40 11.91
CA GLY A 254 5.00 -6.56 12.54
C GLY A 254 3.83 -6.44 11.55
N ALA A 255 3.91 -5.49 10.60
CA ALA A 255 2.91 -5.35 9.55
C ALA A 255 2.87 -6.58 8.62
N PHE A 256 4.02 -7.13 8.26
CA PHE A 256 4.09 -8.37 7.47
C PHE A 256 3.52 -9.56 8.23
N ASP A 257 3.83 -9.71 9.52
CA ASP A 257 3.25 -10.79 10.34
C ASP A 257 1.74 -10.63 10.51
N PHE A 258 1.26 -9.40 10.69
CA PHE A 258 -0.16 -9.09 10.79
C PHE A 258 -0.90 -9.47 9.50
N MET A 259 -0.41 -9.01 8.35
CA MET A 259 -0.98 -9.37 7.04
C MET A 259 -0.95 -10.89 6.80
N ARG A 260 0.17 -11.55 7.12
CA ARG A 260 0.29 -13.01 7.03
C ARG A 260 -0.76 -13.71 7.89
N CYS A 261 -0.88 -13.30 9.14
CA CYS A 261 -1.83 -13.87 10.10
C CYS A 261 -3.27 -13.71 9.59
N LYS A 262 -3.67 -12.49 9.18
CA LYS A 262 -5.00 -12.20 8.67
C LYS A 262 -5.31 -12.97 7.38
N ALA A 263 -4.35 -13.09 6.46
CA ALA A 263 -4.51 -13.87 5.24
C ALA A 263 -4.70 -15.37 5.54
N ARG A 264 -3.90 -15.93 6.46
CA ARG A 264 -4.04 -17.32 6.92
C ARG A 264 -5.41 -17.58 7.55
N ALA A 265 -5.86 -16.69 8.43
CA ALA A 265 -7.17 -16.77 9.05
C ALA A 265 -8.30 -16.75 8.01
N ARG A 266 -8.28 -15.79 7.06
CA ARG A 266 -9.27 -15.71 5.98
C ARG A 266 -9.31 -16.98 5.13
N CYS A 267 -8.15 -17.61 4.91
CA CYS A 267 -8.04 -18.79 4.06
C CYS A 267 -8.20 -20.13 4.79
N GLY A 268 -8.51 -20.11 6.09
CA GLY A 268 -8.69 -21.31 6.91
C GLY A 268 -7.41 -22.12 7.08
N VAL A 269 -6.26 -21.44 7.20
CA VAL A 269 -4.99 -22.09 7.54
C VAL A 269 -4.89 -22.13 9.07
N ASP A 270 -5.18 -23.28 9.66
CA ASP A 270 -5.13 -23.46 11.12
C ASP A 270 -3.72 -23.19 11.67
N ALA A 271 -3.64 -22.30 12.66
CA ALA A 271 -2.39 -21.98 13.37
C ALA A 271 -1.88 -23.14 14.25
N ASP A 272 -2.77 -24.07 14.62
CA ASP A 272 -2.52 -25.15 15.59
C ASP A 272 -2.54 -26.55 14.99
N VAL A 273 -2.67 -26.68 13.67
CA VAL A 273 -2.49 -27.98 13.02
C VAL A 273 -1.05 -27.99 12.48
N PRO A 274 -0.08 -28.72 13.09
CA PRO A 274 1.04 -29.21 12.33
C PRO A 274 0.38 -29.97 11.20
N THR A 275 0.45 -29.41 9.98
CA THR A 275 -0.18 -29.90 8.76
C THR A 275 -0.34 -31.39 8.90
N ARG A 276 -1.57 -31.91 8.98
CA ARG A 276 -1.87 -33.33 8.83
C ARG A 276 -1.25 -33.72 7.52
N ALA A 277 0.01 -34.10 7.57
CA ALA A 277 0.63 -34.91 6.59
C ALA A 277 -0.27 -36.14 6.53
N GLY A 278 -0.66 -36.52 5.32
CA GLY A 278 -1.23 -37.85 5.12
C GLY A 278 -0.39 -38.84 5.91
N ASN A 279 -1.06 -39.64 6.73
CA ASN A 279 -0.53 -40.69 7.60
C ASN A 279 1.01 -40.86 7.53
N GLY A 280 1.74 -40.20 8.45
CA GLY A 280 3.11 -40.61 8.79
C GLY A 280 4.25 -39.58 8.74
N SER A 281 4.02 -38.30 8.39
CA SER A 281 5.14 -37.33 8.39
C SER A 281 5.29 -36.61 9.75
N SER A 282 6.51 -36.66 10.28
CA SER A 282 6.90 -36.05 11.56
C SER A 282 6.77 -34.52 11.53
N PRO A 283 6.41 -33.84 12.64
CA PRO A 283 6.43 -32.37 12.76
C PRO A 283 7.79 -31.72 12.38
N ALA A 284 8.86 -32.52 12.38
CA ALA A 284 10.20 -32.10 11.96
C ALA A 284 10.44 -32.20 10.44
N ALA A 285 9.48 -32.65 9.63
CA ALA A 285 9.62 -32.81 8.19
C ALA A 285 10.00 -31.48 7.52
N LEU A 286 11.04 -31.48 6.68
CA LEU A 286 11.45 -30.29 5.93
C LEU A 286 10.58 -30.15 4.68
N ARG A 287 9.85 -29.05 4.53
CA ARG A 287 8.93 -28.84 3.42
C ARG A 287 9.54 -27.88 2.41
N VAL A 288 9.88 -28.40 1.24
CA VAL A 288 10.50 -27.65 0.14
C VAL A 288 9.46 -27.41 -0.94
N THR A 289 9.35 -26.18 -1.42
CA THR A 289 8.46 -25.83 -2.53
C THR A 289 9.26 -25.33 -3.71
N LEU A 290 9.10 -26.02 -4.84
CA LEU A 290 9.53 -25.56 -6.15
C LEU A 290 8.36 -24.83 -6.80
N LEU A 291 8.40 -23.50 -6.79
CA LEU A 291 7.36 -22.68 -7.39
C LEU A 291 7.79 -22.26 -8.79
N PHE A 292 7.21 -22.92 -9.78
CA PHE A 292 7.41 -22.66 -11.19
C PHE A 292 6.42 -21.62 -11.73
N ARG A 293 6.64 -21.20 -12.97
CA ARG A 293 5.85 -20.20 -13.69
C ARG A 293 5.86 -20.49 -15.17
N ARG A 294 4.83 -20.06 -15.90
CA ARG A 294 4.81 -20.19 -17.36
C ARG A 294 5.32 -18.92 -18.06
N GLY A 295 5.78 -19.10 -19.30
CA GLY A 295 6.21 -18.01 -20.18
C GLY A 295 7.51 -17.35 -19.74
N ALA A 296 7.51 -16.02 -19.63
CA ALA A 296 8.68 -15.23 -19.25
C ALA A 296 9.30 -15.78 -17.96
N ARG A 297 10.60 -16.09 -17.96
CA ARG A 297 11.35 -16.61 -16.80
C ARG A 297 10.95 -18.01 -16.31
N ALA A 298 10.19 -18.75 -17.11
CA ALA A 298 10.05 -20.19 -16.88
C ALA A 298 11.41 -20.87 -17.02
N PHE A 299 11.62 -21.99 -16.32
CA PHE A 299 12.78 -22.83 -16.60
C PHE A 299 12.60 -23.54 -17.95
N LYS A 300 13.69 -23.70 -18.70
CA LYS A 300 13.69 -24.44 -19.97
C LYS A 300 13.42 -25.94 -19.78
N ASP A 301 13.84 -26.49 -18.64
CA ASP A 301 13.64 -27.90 -18.27
C ASP A 301 13.25 -27.99 -16.78
N GLU A 302 11.99 -27.69 -16.48
CA GLU A 302 11.43 -27.81 -15.13
C GLU A 302 11.60 -29.24 -14.55
N PRO A 303 11.37 -30.34 -15.30
CA PRO A 303 11.61 -31.68 -14.80
C PRO A 303 13.05 -31.93 -14.33
N ALA A 304 14.07 -31.46 -15.06
CA ALA A 304 15.46 -31.61 -14.63
C ALA A 304 15.75 -30.84 -13.35
N VAL A 305 15.22 -29.61 -13.24
CA VAL A 305 15.34 -28.79 -12.03
C VAL A 305 14.67 -29.50 -10.84
N ALA A 306 13.45 -30.02 -11.02
CA ALA A 306 12.72 -30.74 -9.99
C ALA A 306 13.49 -31.97 -9.50
N ARG A 307 13.98 -32.82 -10.43
CA ARG A 307 14.74 -34.03 -10.09
C ARG A 307 15.97 -33.76 -9.23
N VAL A 308 16.68 -32.65 -9.45
CA VAL A 308 17.86 -32.30 -8.62
C VAL A 308 17.46 -31.99 -7.19
N PHE A 309 16.44 -31.15 -7.00
CA PHE A 309 15.99 -30.80 -5.65
C PHE A 309 15.32 -31.97 -4.93
N GLU A 310 14.57 -32.80 -5.63
CA GLU A 310 14.01 -34.05 -5.09
C GLU A 310 15.11 -35.00 -4.62
N LYS A 311 16.16 -35.19 -5.43
CA LYS A 311 17.31 -36.02 -5.10
C LYS A 311 18.05 -35.53 -3.85
N GLU A 312 18.27 -34.23 -3.73
CA GLU A 312 18.93 -33.66 -2.53
C GLU A 312 18.01 -33.66 -1.31
N CYS A 313 16.71 -33.44 -1.49
CA CYS A 313 15.72 -33.55 -0.42
C CYS A 313 15.64 -34.97 0.13
N ALA A 314 15.70 -36.01 -0.72
CA ALA A 314 15.70 -37.41 -0.29
C ALA A 314 16.89 -37.79 0.64
N ARG A 315 17.95 -36.99 0.67
CA ARG A 315 19.09 -37.16 1.60
C ARG A 315 18.83 -36.58 2.99
N VAL A 316 17.77 -35.81 3.16
CA VAL A 316 17.40 -35.16 4.42
C VAL A 316 16.17 -35.86 5.00
N ALA A 317 16.31 -36.37 6.23
CA ALA A 317 15.26 -37.16 6.87
C ALA A 317 13.92 -36.40 6.97
N GLY A 318 12.87 -37.01 6.40
CA GLY A 318 11.52 -36.45 6.37
C GLY A 318 11.37 -35.21 5.48
N CYS A 319 12.30 -34.94 4.57
CA CYS A 319 12.13 -33.86 3.60
C CYS A 319 11.09 -34.24 2.54
N VAL A 320 10.23 -33.29 2.18
CA VAL A 320 9.19 -33.44 1.16
C VAL A 320 9.29 -32.26 0.18
N VAL A 321 9.29 -32.57 -1.12
CA VAL A 321 9.22 -31.57 -2.19
C VAL A 321 7.80 -31.46 -2.70
N THR A 322 7.32 -30.22 -2.88
CA THR A 322 6.07 -29.90 -3.58
C THR A 322 6.41 -29.02 -4.78
N THR A 323 5.96 -29.43 -5.97
CA THR A 323 6.03 -28.61 -7.18
C THR A 323 4.69 -27.92 -7.40
N ALA A 324 4.71 -26.64 -7.77
CA ALA A 324 3.51 -25.88 -8.07
C ALA A 324 3.79 -24.82 -9.14
N HIS A 325 2.75 -24.38 -9.84
CA HIS A 325 2.84 -23.26 -10.77
C HIS A 325 2.00 -22.09 -10.27
N THR A 326 2.61 -20.92 -10.15
CA THR A 326 1.94 -19.73 -9.59
C THR A 326 0.65 -19.37 -10.33
N ASP A 327 0.64 -19.57 -11.65
CA ASP A 327 -0.49 -19.24 -12.53
C ASP A 327 -1.74 -20.13 -12.31
N ASN A 328 -1.60 -21.26 -11.59
CA ASN A 328 -2.70 -22.19 -11.31
C ASN A 328 -3.30 -21.98 -9.90
N LEU A 329 -2.74 -21.07 -9.09
CA LEU A 329 -3.08 -20.96 -7.68
C LEU A 329 -3.99 -19.76 -7.43
N THR A 330 -5.13 -20.01 -6.78
CA THR A 330 -5.94 -18.92 -6.22
C THR A 330 -5.18 -18.22 -5.09
N PHE A 331 -5.67 -17.06 -4.64
CA PHE A 331 -5.08 -16.36 -3.50
C PHE A 331 -4.93 -17.27 -2.27
N CYS A 332 -5.98 -18.01 -1.90
CA CYS A 332 -5.91 -18.90 -0.74
C CYS A 332 -5.07 -20.16 -0.96
N ASP A 333 -4.96 -20.65 -2.19
CA ASP A 333 -4.02 -21.75 -2.47
C ASP A 333 -2.57 -21.29 -2.33
N GLN A 334 -2.26 -20.06 -2.72
CA GLN A 334 -0.95 -19.45 -2.47
C GLN A 334 -0.68 -19.29 -0.97
N VAL A 335 -1.67 -18.81 -0.20
CA VAL A 335 -1.55 -18.68 1.27
C VAL A 335 -1.29 -20.04 1.91
N ARG A 336 -2.04 -21.08 1.53
CA ARG A 336 -1.87 -22.45 2.04
C ARG A 336 -0.50 -23.03 1.68
N LEU A 337 -0.13 -22.94 0.40
CA LEU A 337 1.15 -23.45 -0.09
C LEU A 337 2.32 -22.82 0.66
N MET A 338 2.36 -21.49 0.70
CA MET A 338 3.46 -20.75 1.36
C MET A 338 3.49 -20.98 2.88
N SER A 339 2.33 -21.12 3.53
CA SER A 339 2.27 -21.50 4.95
C SER A 339 2.78 -22.93 5.21
N ALA A 340 2.77 -23.77 4.16
CA ALA A 340 3.34 -25.10 4.17
C ALA A 340 4.80 -25.17 3.69
N THR A 341 5.48 -24.03 3.46
CA THR A 341 6.83 -23.98 2.89
C THR A 341 7.88 -23.54 3.91
N ASP A 342 8.91 -24.37 4.10
CA ASP A 342 10.10 -24.01 4.88
C ASP A 342 11.24 -23.50 3.97
N VAL A 343 11.34 -24.04 2.74
CA VAL A 343 12.30 -23.59 1.73
C VAL A 343 11.58 -23.33 0.41
N LEU A 344 11.59 -22.10 -0.07
CA LEU A 344 11.04 -21.70 -1.37
C LEU A 344 12.15 -21.58 -2.40
N ILE A 345 11.96 -22.22 -3.56
CA ILE A 345 12.87 -22.20 -4.70
C ILE A 345 12.04 -21.75 -5.90
N THR A 346 12.40 -20.61 -6.50
CA THR A 346 11.53 -19.98 -7.50
C THR A 346 12.28 -19.02 -8.43
N PRO A 347 11.85 -18.88 -9.69
CA PRO A 347 12.25 -17.76 -10.54
C PRO A 347 11.89 -16.39 -9.95
N HIS A 348 12.69 -15.35 -10.23
CA HIS A 348 12.40 -13.97 -9.85
C HIS A 348 11.18 -13.39 -10.58
N GLY A 349 10.42 -12.53 -9.91
CA GLY A 349 9.30 -11.78 -10.46
C GLY A 349 8.26 -11.32 -9.45
N ALA A 350 7.51 -10.27 -9.77
CA ALA A 350 6.52 -9.70 -8.83
C ALA A 350 5.50 -10.73 -8.30
N GLN A 351 5.18 -11.79 -9.04
CA GLN A 351 4.21 -12.82 -8.63
C GLN A 351 4.59 -13.57 -7.34
N VAL A 352 5.88 -13.65 -6.96
CA VAL A 352 6.29 -14.34 -5.72
C VAL A 352 6.31 -13.39 -4.50
N THR A 353 5.59 -12.27 -4.59
CA THR A 353 5.27 -11.44 -3.43
C THR A 353 4.52 -12.26 -2.35
N ASN A 354 3.91 -13.38 -2.74
CA ASN A 354 3.29 -14.35 -1.84
C ASN A 354 4.23 -15.02 -0.83
N LEU A 355 5.57 -14.90 -0.97
CA LEU A 355 6.50 -15.36 0.07
C LEU A 355 6.25 -14.68 1.43
N LEU A 356 5.60 -13.51 1.44
CA LEU A 356 4.98 -12.90 2.62
C LEU A 356 4.30 -13.93 3.54
N PHE A 357 3.63 -14.93 2.98
CA PHE A 357 2.82 -15.90 3.72
C PHE A 357 3.63 -17.05 4.34
N MET A 358 4.92 -17.17 4.06
CA MET A 358 5.80 -18.16 4.67
C MET A 358 6.10 -17.81 6.13
N ASP A 359 6.43 -18.83 6.94
CA ASP A 359 6.84 -18.60 8.32
C ASP A 359 8.16 -17.80 8.41
N ARG A 360 8.34 -17.13 9.55
CA ARG A 360 9.65 -16.54 9.88
C ARG A 360 10.71 -17.64 9.90
N ASN A 361 11.96 -17.27 9.60
CA ASN A 361 13.12 -18.14 9.48
C ASN A 361 13.07 -19.18 8.35
N SER A 362 12.02 -19.19 7.51
CA SER A 362 12.04 -19.90 6.25
C SER A 362 13.11 -19.36 5.30
N SER A 363 13.48 -20.16 4.32
CA SER A 363 14.57 -19.90 3.39
C SER A 363 14.06 -19.68 1.97
N VAL A 364 14.67 -18.75 1.23
CA VAL A 364 14.29 -18.42 -0.16
C VAL A 364 15.52 -18.47 -1.07
N MET A 365 15.35 -19.11 -2.23
CA MET A 365 16.31 -19.16 -3.33
C MET A 365 15.68 -18.65 -4.62
N GLU A 366 16.46 -17.87 -5.36
CA GLU A 366 15.93 -17.16 -6.50
C GLU A 366 16.76 -17.36 -7.77
N PHE A 367 16.06 -17.53 -8.90
CA PHE A 367 16.68 -17.79 -10.21
C PHE A 367 16.34 -16.70 -11.21
N TYR A 368 17.32 -16.37 -12.03
CA TYR A 368 17.29 -15.25 -12.95
C TYR A 368 17.73 -15.71 -14.36
N PRO A 369 17.03 -15.37 -15.46
CA PRO A 369 17.61 -15.38 -16.80
C PRO A 369 18.92 -14.58 -16.89
N LEU A 370 19.62 -14.81 -17.99
CA LEU A 370 20.79 -14.06 -18.40
C LEU A 370 20.54 -12.54 -18.41
N GLY A 371 21.59 -11.75 -18.17
CA GLY A 371 21.58 -10.29 -18.28
C GLY A 371 20.90 -9.56 -17.13
N TRP A 372 20.19 -10.28 -16.25
CA TRP A 372 19.42 -9.63 -15.20
C TRP A 372 20.31 -8.96 -14.15
N ARG A 373 21.43 -9.61 -13.77
CA ARG A 373 22.40 -9.06 -12.80
C ARG A 373 22.90 -7.67 -13.21
N GLN A 374 23.14 -7.50 -14.51
CA GLN A 374 23.72 -6.30 -15.09
C GLN A 374 22.67 -5.23 -15.41
N ARG A 375 21.41 -5.62 -15.68
CA ARG A 375 20.40 -4.71 -16.27
C ARG A 375 19.24 -4.36 -15.34
N ALA A 376 18.89 -5.16 -14.34
CA ALA A 376 17.66 -4.93 -13.54
C ALA A 376 17.74 -3.81 -12.50
N GLY A 377 18.91 -3.20 -12.28
CA GLY A 377 19.11 -2.22 -11.23
C GLY A 377 18.69 -2.79 -9.87
N GLY A 378 18.02 -1.98 -9.03
CA GLY A 378 17.56 -2.40 -7.71
C GLY A 378 16.47 -3.49 -7.71
N GLY A 379 15.77 -3.69 -8.84
CA GLY A 379 14.68 -4.67 -8.93
C GLY A 379 15.12 -6.11 -8.63
N GLN A 380 16.38 -6.45 -8.91
CA GLN A 380 16.95 -7.77 -8.62
C GLN A 380 17.15 -8.07 -7.12
N PHE A 381 16.87 -7.13 -6.23
CA PHE A 381 17.04 -7.33 -4.78
C PHE A 381 15.71 -7.43 -4.03
N VAL A 382 14.57 -7.41 -4.75
CA VAL A 382 13.25 -7.37 -4.14
C VAL A 382 13.02 -8.55 -3.19
N TYR A 383 13.36 -9.79 -3.55
CA TYR A 383 13.14 -10.92 -2.64
C TYR A 383 14.12 -10.94 -1.48
N ARG A 384 15.36 -10.50 -1.69
CA ARG A 384 16.30 -10.29 -0.57
C ARG A 384 15.72 -9.30 0.44
N TRP A 385 15.15 -8.20 -0.05
CA TRP A 385 14.48 -7.22 0.81
C TRP A 385 13.24 -7.82 1.47
N MET A 386 12.37 -8.51 0.73
CA MET A 386 11.17 -9.12 1.30
C MET A 386 11.48 -10.18 2.33
N ALA A 387 12.41 -11.09 2.05
CA ALA A 387 12.84 -12.12 3.00
C ALA A 387 13.32 -11.46 4.29
N SER A 388 14.24 -10.48 4.19
CA SER A 388 14.73 -9.75 5.34
C SER A 388 13.62 -9.06 6.15
N ARG A 389 12.70 -8.36 5.46
CA ARG A 389 11.59 -7.62 6.06
C ARG A 389 10.57 -8.56 6.73
N ALA A 390 10.29 -9.70 6.11
CA ALA A 390 9.35 -10.71 6.60
C ALA A 390 9.96 -11.67 7.64
N GLY A 391 11.25 -11.52 7.98
CA GLY A 391 11.94 -12.34 8.97
C GLY A 391 12.42 -13.69 8.46
N MET A 392 12.66 -13.82 7.16
CA MET A 392 13.18 -15.00 6.48
C MET A 392 14.64 -14.81 6.06
N GLN A 393 15.25 -15.91 5.59
CA GLN A 393 16.59 -15.95 5.04
C GLN A 393 16.57 -15.99 3.52
N HIS A 394 17.34 -15.11 2.90
CA HIS A 394 17.63 -15.17 1.47
C HIS A 394 18.94 -15.95 1.27
N GLU A 395 18.84 -17.19 0.85
CA GLU A 395 19.92 -18.18 0.83
C GLU A 395 20.76 -18.16 -0.46
N GLY A 396 20.47 -17.22 -1.36
CA GLY A 396 21.26 -17.00 -2.56
C GLY A 396 20.42 -16.61 -3.77
N SER A 397 21.13 -16.27 -4.83
CA SER A 397 20.57 -16.03 -6.15
C SER A 397 21.45 -16.70 -7.18
N TRP A 398 20.83 -17.28 -8.21
CA TRP A 398 21.53 -17.82 -9.37
C TRP A 398 21.10 -17.08 -10.63
N TRP A 399 22.09 -16.59 -11.38
CA TRP A 399 21.88 -15.95 -12.67
C TRP A 399 22.38 -16.87 -13.74
N ASP A 400 21.51 -17.17 -14.70
CA ASP A 400 21.85 -18.02 -15.83
C ASP A 400 23.01 -17.42 -16.64
N PRO A 401 24.19 -18.07 -16.66
CA PRO A 401 25.34 -17.58 -17.41
C PRO A 401 25.24 -17.88 -18.91
N HIS A 402 24.34 -18.77 -19.33
CA HIS A 402 24.23 -19.30 -20.70
C HIS A 402 22.82 -19.14 -21.27
N GLY A 403 22.03 -18.23 -20.71
CA GLY A 403 20.67 -17.95 -21.18
C GLY A 403 20.64 -17.32 -22.59
N GLU A 404 19.43 -17.13 -23.12
CA GLU A 404 19.27 -16.53 -24.43
C GLU A 404 19.74 -15.06 -24.46
N PRO A 405 20.58 -14.68 -25.42
CA PRO A 405 20.99 -13.29 -25.57
C PRO A 405 19.84 -12.43 -26.10
N CYS A 406 19.98 -11.13 -25.91
CA CYS A 406 19.08 -10.12 -26.44
C CYS A 406 19.85 -9.15 -27.35
N PRO A 407 20.34 -9.59 -28.53
CA PRO A 407 20.96 -8.68 -29.49
C PRO A 407 19.90 -7.69 -30.01
N ASP A 408 20.33 -6.45 -30.23
CA ASP A 408 19.60 -5.42 -30.98
C ASP A 408 18.19 -5.04 -30.44
N SER A 409 17.88 -5.38 -29.20
CA SER A 409 16.61 -4.98 -28.59
C SER A 409 16.66 -3.52 -28.12
N PRO A 410 15.76 -2.64 -28.59
CA PRO A 410 15.68 -1.25 -28.11
C PRO A 410 15.24 -1.19 -26.64
N ASP A 411 14.54 -2.22 -26.14
CA ASP A 411 14.22 -2.42 -24.72
C ASP A 411 14.94 -3.67 -24.18
N ILE A 412 16.25 -3.51 -24.01
CA ILE A 412 17.15 -4.57 -23.54
C ILE A 412 16.71 -5.16 -22.20
N LEU A 413 16.10 -4.35 -21.33
CA LEU A 413 15.67 -4.79 -20.01
C LEU A 413 14.45 -5.71 -20.10
N SER A 414 13.43 -5.32 -20.86
CA SER A 414 12.23 -6.14 -21.04
C SER A 414 12.53 -7.42 -21.82
N CYS A 415 13.48 -7.37 -22.76
CA CYS A 415 13.94 -8.57 -23.46
C CYS A 415 14.51 -9.59 -22.47
N TYR A 416 15.50 -9.23 -21.65
CA TYR A 416 16.09 -10.16 -20.68
C TYR A 416 15.09 -10.62 -19.62
N LYS A 417 14.20 -9.73 -19.15
CA LYS A 417 13.10 -10.09 -18.23
C LYS A 417 12.14 -11.13 -18.80
N SER A 418 12.09 -11.29 -20.11
CA SER A 418 11.17 -12.21 -20.80
C SER A 418 11.82 -13.53 -21.19
N ARG A 419 13.14 -13.66 -21.07
CA ARG A 419 13.85 -14.91 -21.39
C ARG A 419 13.55 -16.02 -20.39
N GLN A 420 13.63 -17.26 -20.88
CA GLN A 420 13.59 -18.45 -20.04
C GLN A 420 14.93 -18.67 -19.32
N ILE A 421 14.88 -19.47 -18.27
CA ILE A 421 16.00 -19.77 -17.37
C ILE A 421 16.54 -21.16 -17.70
N GLY A 422 17.84 -21.26 -17.96
CA GLY A 422 18.55 -22.53 -18.04
C GLY A 422 18.68 -23.22 -16.68
N HIS A 423 19.53 -24.24 -16.59
CA HIS A 423 19.80 -24.93 -15.35
C HIS A 423 21.27 -25.32 -15.23
N ASP A 424 21.77 -25.38 -13.99
CA ASP A 424 23.09 -25.90 -13.65
C ASP A 424 22.89 -26.92 -12.53
N LEU A 425 22.74 -28.19 -12.92
CA LEU A 425 22.39 -29.27 -12.00
C LEU A 425 23.44 -29.45 -10.88
N PRO A 426 24.76 -29.45 -11.17
CA PRO A 426 25.78 -29.47 -10.12
C PRO A 426 25.69 -28.31 -9.13
N TYR A 427 25.48 -27.08 -9.61
CA TYR A 427 25.33 -25.91 -8.75
C TYR A 427 24.06 -26.02 -7.88
N PHE A 428 22.92 -26.39 -8.48
CA PHE A 428 21.64 -26.57 -7.76
C PHE A 428 21.75 -27.65 -6.69
N ALA A 429 22.40 -28.78 -6.99
CA ALA A 429 22.62 -29.86 -6.03
C ALA A 429 23.46 -29.40 -4.84
N LYS A 430 24.60 -28.73 -5.10
CA LYS A 430 25.49 -28.21 -4.05
C LYS A 430 24.79 -27.19 -3.16
N TRP A 431 24.02 -26.29 -3.77
CA TRP A 431 23.25 -25.30 -3.03
C TRP A 431 22.17 -25.97 -2.16
N ALA A 432 21.41 -26.90 -2.74
CA ALA A 432 20.31 -27.60 -2.07
C ALA A 432 20.80 -28.42 -0.88
N ALA A 433 21.88 -29.19 -1.04
CA ALA A 433 22.48 -29.96 0.04
C ALA A 433 22.83 -29.09 1.26
N LYS A 434 23.45 -27.93 1.02
CA LYS A 434 23.80 -26.98 2.08
C LYS A 434 22.56 -26.41 2.77
N VAL A 435 21.60 -25.93 1.99
CA VAL A 435 20.45 -25.18 2.53
C VAL A 435 19.43 -26.10 3.19
N PHE A 436 19.17 -27.28 2.64
CA PHE A 436 18.24 -28.24 3.23
C PHE A 436 18.76 -28.76 4.57
N ALA A 437 20.05 -29.06 4.69
CA ALA A 437 20.66 -29.43 5.97
C ALA A 437 20.50 -28.31 7.02
N ALA A 438 20.89 -27.08 6.66
CA ALA A 438 20.81 -25.94 7.58
C ALA A 438 19.35 -25.58 7.96
N ALA A 439 18.40 -25.67 7.03
CA ALA A 439 16.99 -25.43 7.30
C ALA A 439 16.40 -26.51 8.21
N LYS A 440 16.79 -27.77 8.01
CA LYS A 440 16.38 -28.89 8.87
C LYS A 440 16.89 -28.70 10.30
N GLU A 441 18.15 -28.35 10.48
CA GLU A 441 18.75 -28.08 11.80
C GLU A 441 17.99 -26.97 12.53
N ARG A 442 17.74 -25.84 11.85
CA ARG A 442 16.96 -24.73 12.42
C ARG A 442 15.55 -25.16 12.83
N LYS A 443 14.88 -25.96 11.99
CA LYS A 443 13.54 -26.46 12.29
C LYS A 443 13.53 -27.39 13.49
N MET A 444 14.52 -28.27 13.61
CA MET A 444 14.70 -29.15 14.77
C MET A 444 14.97 -28.36 16.05
N PHE A 445 15.84 -27.35 15.98
CA PHE A 445 16.12 -26.46 17.10
C PHE A 445 14.85 -25.70 17.54
N ALA A 446 14.10 -25.12 16.61
CA ALA A 446 12.86 -24.42 16.91
C ALA A 446 11.82 -25.35 17.57
N ALA A 447 11.69 -26.59 17.08
CA ALA A 447 10.79 -27.59 17.65
C ALA A 447 11.21 -28.02 19.07
N ALA A 448 12.52 -28.09 19.35
CA ALA A 448 13.04 -28.43 20.67
C ALA A 448 12.86 -27.30 21.69
N VAL A 449 12.91 -26.04 21.25
CA VAL A 449 12.76 -24.85 22.11
C VAL A 449 11.30 -24.44 22.32
N ALA A 450 10.41 -24.76 21.37
CA ALA A 450 8.98 -24.44 21.44
C ALA A 450 8.25 -24.90 22.73
N PRO A 451 8.55 -26.07 23.34
CA PRO A 451 7.95 -26.46 24.62
C PRO A 451 8.60 -25.82 25.86
N MET A 452 9.76 -25.15 25.74
CA MET A 452 10.48 -24.52 26.88
C MET A 452 10.12 -23.04 27.08
N VAL A 453 9.55 -22.39 26.07
CA VAL A 453 8.89 -21.09 26.23
C VAL A 453 7.44 -21.43 26.56
N GLU A 454 6.93 -20.98 27.72
CA GLU A 454 5.48 -20.92 27.93
C GLU A 454 4.88 -20.26 26.70
N ARG A 455 4.26 -21.04 25.81
CA ARG A 455 3.34 -20.50 24.83
C ARG A 455 2.36 -19.67 25.65
N PRO A 456 2.21 -18.36 25.41
CA PRO A 456 1.06 -17.66 25.94
C PRO A 456 -0.15 -18.51 25.56
N ARG A 457 -0.82 -19.06 26.59
CA ARG A 457 -2.03 -19.85 26.44
C ARG A 457 -2.93 -19.14 25.45
N GLY A 458 -3.28 -19.83 24.37
CA GLY A 458 -4.50 -19.68 23.57
C GLY A 458 -4.94 -18.27 23.16
N THR A 459 -5.30 -18.15 21.88
CA THR A 459 -6.32 -17.21 21.41
C THR A 459 -5.97 -15.73 21.56
N GLY A 460 -5.07 -15.29 20.69
CA GLY A 460 -5.12 -13.96 20.12
C GLY A 460 -4.57 -13.92 18.70
N ALA A 461 -4.97 -14.89 17.88
CA ALA A 461 -4.50 -15.04 16.51
C ALA A 461 -4.94 -13.81 15.71
N CYS A 462 -4.02 -12.87 15.52
CA CYS A 462 -4.23 -11.59 14.84
C CYS A 462 -5.12 -10.60 15.61
N ASP A 463 -5.01 -10.55 16.94
CA ASP A 463 -5.94 -9.78 17.76
C ASP A 463 -5.91 -8.27 17.48
N CYS A 464 -7.13 -7.78 17.34
CA CYS A 464 -7.51 -6.40 17.25
C CYS A 464 -8.02 -6.00 18.64
N SER A 465 -7.22 -5.25 19.39
CA SER A 465 -7.52 -4.87 20.79
C SER A 465 -8.37 -3.61 20.91
#